data_AF-A0A168IGV1-F1
#
_entry.id   AF-A0A168IGV1-F1
#
_cell.length_a   1.000
_cell.length_b   1.000
_cell.length_c   1.000
_cell.angle_alpha   90.00
_cell.angle_beta   90.00
_cell.angle_gamma   90.00
#
_symmetry.space_group_name_H-M   'P 1'
#
loop_
_entity.id
_entity.type
_entity.pdbx_description
1 polymer ?
#
loop_
_entity_poly.entity_id
_entity_poly.type
_entity_poly.pdbx_seq_one_letter_code
_entity_poly.pdbx_strand_id
1 'polypeptide(L)'
;MTPEEVVLQLKRNGTFDDLRKRLLTEFQNGEEGQKFLSKLKLFMEDMVARNPSLVEKDSSFFHDQVSAELEKAGVYNAVRQNALATLKEDYYQNRVDKEIQTVNQKEEKN
;
A
#
# COMPACT_ATOMS: atom_id res chain seq x y z
N MET A 1 -13.58 7.49 -25.87
CA MET A 1 -12.42 6.96 -25.14
C MET A 1 -12.26 5.44 -25.19
N THR A 2 -11.03 4.94 -25.31
CA THR A 2 -10.66 3.54 -24.98
C THR A 2 -10.45 3.39 -23.46
N PRO A 3 -10.52 2.17 -22.90
CA PRO A 3 -10.22 1.94 -21.48
C PRO A 3 -8.82 2.43 -21.06
N GLU A 4 -7.84 2.35 -21.96
CA GLU A 4 -6.46 2.79 -21.71
C GLU A 4 -6.37 4.31 -21.59
N GLU A 5 -7.10 5.04 -22.42
CA GLU A 5 -7.18 6.50 -22.38
C GLU A 5 -7.84 7.00 -21.09
N VAL A 6 -8.91 6.32 -20.63
CA VAL A 6 -9.56 6.62 -19.34
C VAL A 6 -8.57 6.43 -18.19
N VAL A 7 -7.84 5.33 -18.16
CA VAL A 7 -6.81 5.07 -17.13
C VAL A 7 -5.72 6.13 -17.14
N LEU A 8 -5.28 6.58 -18.32
CA LEU A 8 -4.29 7.67 -18.43
C LEU A 8 -4.84 8.99 -17.88
N GLN A 9 -6.11 9.31 -18.12
CA GLN A 9 -6.76 10.49 -17.57
C GLN A 9 -6.86 10.41 -16.04
N LEU A 10 -7.29 9.27 -15.49
CA LEU A 10 -7.35 9.05 -14.04
C LEU A 10 -5.97 9.18 -13.37
N LYS A 11 -4.91 8.71 -14.04
CA LYS A 11 -3.52 8.93 -13.59
C LYS A 11 -3.15 10.40 -13.59
N ARG A 12 -3.42 11.12 -14.68
CA ARG A 12 -3.12 12.56 -14.82
C ARG A 12 -3.86 13.41 -13.80
N ASN A 13 -5.10 13.04 -13.49
CA ASN A 13 -5.96 13.77 -12.56
C ASN A 13 -5.68 13.42 -11.09
N GLY A 14 -4.71 12.56 -10.80
CA GLY A 14 -4.31 12.21 -9.43
C GLY A 14 -5.26 11.25 -8.70
N THR A 15 -6.31 10.74 -9.36
CA THR A 15 -7.33 9.89 -8.73
C THR A 15 -6.73 8.67 -8.05
N PHE A 16 -5.81 7.97 -8.71
CA PHE A 16 -5.15 6.81 -8.11
C PHE A 16 -4.22 7.17 -6.95
N ASP A 17 -3.59 8.35 -6.98
CA ASP A 17 -2.74 8.80 -5.88
C ASP A 17 -3.56 9.13 -4.63
N ASP A 18 -4.72 9.77 -4.81
CA ASP A 18 -5.66 10.06 -3.72
C ASP A 18 -6.20 8.77 -3.09
N LEU A 19 -6.59 7.79 -3.91
CA LEU A 19 -7.04 6.48 -3.44
C LEU A 19 -5.91 5.74 -2.70
N ARG A 20 -4.69 5.77 -3.24
CA ARG A 20 -3.51 5.17 -2.60
C ARG A 20 -3.21 5.81 -1.24
N LYS A 21 -3.24 7.14 -1.16
CA LYS A 21 -3.02 7.89 0.09
C LYS A 21 -4.07 7.52 1.12
N ARG A 22 -5.34 7.49 0.73
CA ARG A 22 -6.44 7.10 1.62
C ARG A 22 -6.28 5.67 2.13
N LEU A 23 -6.01 4.71 1.25
CA LEU A 23 -5.78 3.32 1.65
C LEU A 23 -4.63 3.20 2.66
N LEU A 24 -3.54 3.93 2.42
CA LEU A 24 -2.41 3.96 3.34
C LEU A 24 -2.79 4.58 4.69
N THR A 25 -3.51 5.69 4.70
CA THR A 25 -3.95 6.36 5.94
C THR A 25 -4.92 5.49 6.74
N GLU A 26 -5.89 4.85 6.07
CA GLU A 26 -6.83 3.92 6.71
C GLU A 26 -6.10 2.71 7.29
N PHE A 27 -5.14 2.14 6.56
CA PHE A 27 -4.30 1.07 7.08
C PHE A 27 -3.50 1.50 8.30
N GLN A 28 -2.77 2.63 8.22
CA GLN A 28 -1.90 3.12 9.30
C GLN A 28 -2.67 3.44 10.58
N ASN A 29 -3.88 4.00 10.45
CA ASN A 29 -4.71 4.37 11.60
C ASN A 29 -5.64 3.24 12.07
N GLY A 30 -5.81 2.18 11.26
CA GLY A 30 -6.63 1.04 11.56
C GLY A 30 -5.96 0.02 12.49
N GLU A 31 -6.77 -0.81 13.14
CA GLU A 31 -6.30 -1.88 14.03
C GLU A 31 -5.32 -2.82 13.32
N GLU A 32 -5.54 -3.09 12.03
CA GLU A 32 -4.70 -3.97 11.26
C GLU A 32 -3.29 -3.42 11.05
N GLY A 33 -3.13 -2.13 10.72
CA GLY A 33 -1.82 -1.51 10.60
C GLY A 33 -1.07 -1.48 11.93
N GLN A 34 -1.78 -1.27 13.04
CA GLN A 34 -1.18 -1.32 14.38
C GLN A 34 -0.71 -2.74 14.75
N LYS A 35 -1.50 -3.77 14.41
CA LYS A 35 -1.09 -5.18 14.55
C LYS A 35 0.11 -5.51 13.67
N PHE A 36 0.14 -5.00 12.45
CA PHE A 36 1.26 -5.21 11.53
C PHE A 36 2.55 -4.57 12.05
N LEU A 37 2.50 -3.31 12.48
CA LEU A 37 3.65 -2.62 13.08
C LEU A 37 4.16 -3.36 14.33
N SER A 38 3.27 -3.87 15.16
CA SER A 38 3.63 -4.66 16.34
C SER A 38 4.37 -5.95 15.95
N LYS A 39 3.92 -6.65 14.90
CA LYS A 39 4.60 -7.83 14.36
C LYS A 39 5.98 -7.49 13.80
N LEU A 40 6.10 -6.40 13.06
CA LEU A 40 7.39 -5.93 12.53
C LEU A 40 8.38 -5.63 13.65
N LYS A 41 7.93 -4.94 14.70
CA LYS A 41 8.76 -4.62 15.86
C LYS A 41 9.29 -5.90 16.53
N LEU A 42 8.41 -6.85 16.84
CA LEU A 42 8.81 -8.13 17.45
C LEU A 42 9.78 -8.91 16.56
N PHE A 43 9.56 -8.90 15.24
CA PHE A 43 10.46 -9.56 14.29
C PHE A 43 11.86 -8.93 14.30
N MET A 44 11.93 -7.59 14.27
CA MET A 44 13.20 -6.87 14.37
C MET A 44 13.91 -7.12 15.70
N GLU A 45 13.18 -7.12 16.81
CA GLU A 45 13.73 -7.42 18.14
C GLU A 45 14.34 -8.83 18.19
N ASP A 46 13.64 -9.83 17.65
CA ASP A 46 14.15 -11.21 17.55
C ASP A 46 15.38 -11.32 16.63
N MET A 47 15.41 -10.59 15.51
CA MET A 47 16.60 -10.52 14.65
C MET A 47 17.82 -9.95 15.38
N VAL A 48 17.65 -8.83 16.10
CA VAL A 48 18.74 -8.19 16.85
C VAL A 48 19.16 -9.07 18.03
N ALA A 49 18.23 -9.73 18.72
CA ALA A 49 18.56 -10.67 19.80
C ALA A 49 19.41 -11.85 19.30
N ARG A 50 19.14 -12.36 18.09
CA ARG A 50 19.92 -13.44 17.46
C ARG A 50 21.27 -12.97 16.94
N ASN A 51 21.36 -11.72 16.48
CA ASN A 51 22.60 -11.14 15.99
C ASN A 51 22.74 -9.67 16.41
N PRO A 52 23.32 -9.42 17.60
CA PRO A 52 23.48 -8.06 18.13
C PRO A 52 24.34 -7.15 17.24
N SER A 53 25.28 -7.72 16.47
CA SER A 53 26.13 -6.94 15.55
C SER A 53 25.36 -6.28 14.40
N LEU A 54 24.08 -6.63 14.20
CA LEU A 54 23.23 -6.01 13.19
C LEU A 54 23.04 -4.50 13.41
N VAL A 55 22.97 -4.05 14.66
CA VAL A 55 22.78 -2.64 15.00
C VAL A 55 24.09 -1.85 15.09
N GLU A 56 25.23 -2.54 15.08
CA GLU A 56 26.56 -1.93 15.06
C GLU A 56 27.00 -1.53 13.64
N LYS A 57 26.26 -1.98 12.62
CA LYS A 57 26.48 -1.65 11.22
C LYS A 57 25.69 -0.41 10.81
N ASP A 58 25.99 0.12 9.62
CA ASP A 58 25.27 1.26 9.06
C ASP A 58 23.75 0.97 8.95
N SER A 59 22.96 2.01 9.14
CA SER A 59 21.50 1.99 9.09
C SER A 59 20.97 1.41 7.77
N SER A 60 21.65 1.71 6.66
CA SER A 60 21.34 1.16 5.34
C SER A 60 21.43 -0.36 5.30
N PHE A 61 22.54 -0.92 5.82
CA PHE A 61 22.75 -2.36 5.90
C PHE A 61 21.71 -3.05 6.79
N PHE A 62 21.38 -2.44 7.93
CA PHE A 62 20.34 -2.97 8.83
C PHE A 62 18.98 -3.02 8.13
N HIS A 63 18.59 -1.93 7.47
CA HIS A 63 17.35 -1.85 6.70
C HIS A 63 17.28 -2.93 5.62
N ASP A 64 18.34 -3.14 4.85
CA ASP A 64 18.37 -4.12 3.77
C ASP A 64 18.26 -5.56 4.30
N GLN A 65 18.95 -5.88 5.40
CA GLN A 65 18.85 -7.19 6.03
C GLN A 65 17.46 -7.46 6.59
N VAL A 66 16.89 -6.50 7.32
CA VAL A 66 15.53 -6.62 7.88
C VAL A 66 14.51 -6.79 6.75
N SER A 67 14.62 -6.00 5.68
CA SER A 67 13.72 -6.08 4.53
C SER A 67 13.78 -7.45 3.86
N ALA A 68 14.98 -7.97 3.61
CA ALA A 68 15.16 -9.29 3.00
C ALA A 68 14.57 -10.42 3.86
N GLU A 69 14.75 -10.36 5.17
CA GLU A 69 14.20 -11.37 6.08
C GLU A 69 12.68 -11.27 6.23
N LEU A 70 12.11 -10.06 6.24
CA LEU A 70 10.66 -9.85 6.23
C LEU A 70 10.00 -10.39 4.96
N GLU A 71 10.64 -10.22 3.80
CA GLU A 71 10.19 -10.79 2.53
C GLU A 71 10.21 -12.32 2.55
N LYS A 72 11.32 -12.93 3.01
CA LYS A 72 11.43 -14.40 3.15
C LYS A 72 10.38 -14.96 4.11
N ALA A 73 10.13 -14.27 5.21
CA ALA A 73 9.11 -14.65 6.19
C ALA A 73 7.68 -14.39 5.70
N GLY A 74 7.50 -13.75 4.53
CA GLY A 74 6.19 -13.49 3.95
C GLY A 74 5.33 -12.56 4.78
N VAL A 75 5.94 -11.68 5.60
CA VAL A 75 5.24 -10.83 6.57
C VAL A 75 4.25 -9.89 5.87
N TYR A 76 4.53 -9.50 4.63
CA TYR A 76 3.66 -8.67 3.80
C TYR A 76 2.48 -9.41 3.16
N ASN A 77 2.48 -10.75 3.12
CA ASN A 77 1.46 -11.50 2.38
C ASN A 77 0.05 -11.29 2.95
N ALA A 78 -0.08 -11.30 4.28
CA ALA A 78 -1.36 -11.07 4.95
C ALA A 78 -1.88 -9.64 4.66
N VAL A 79 -1.02 -8.63 4.82
CA VAL A 79 -1.36 -7.23 4.55
C VAL A 79 -1.75 -7.03 3.09
N ARG A 80 -1.04 -7.68 2.16
CA ARG A 80 -1.35 -7.62 0.73
C ARG A 80 -2.74 -8.17 0.43
N GLN A 81 -3.11 -9.32 1.00
CA GLN A 81 -4.44 -9.89 0.80
C GLN A 81 -5.54 -8.99 1.35
N ASN A 82 -5.33 -8.42 2.53
CA ASN A 82 -6.31 -7.54 3.16
C ASN A 82 -6.45 -6.23 2.40
N ALA A 83 -5.35 -5.61 1.96
CA ALA A 83 -5.40 -4.43 1.10
C ALA A 83 -6.14 -4.69 -0.23
N LEU A 84 -5.92 -5.86 -0.85
CA LEU A 84 -6.66 -6.26 -2.06
C LEU A 84 -8.14 -6.50 -1.80
N ALA A 85 -8.52 -6.98 -0.61
CA ALA A 85 -9.91 -7.11 -0.21
C ALA A 85 -10.56 -5.73 -0.01
N THR A 86 -9.90 -4.81 0.69
CA THR A 86 -10.37 -3.43 0.89
C THR A 86 -10.57 -2.69 -0.43
N LEU A 87 -9.70 -2.89 -1.41
CA LEU A 87 -9.87 -2.30 -2.75
C LEU A 87 -11.13 -2.79 -3.50
N LYS A 88 -11.72 -3.92 -3.09
CA LYS A 88 -12.99 -4.43 -3.63
C LYS A 88 -14.21 -3.88 -2.90
N GLU A 89 -14.02 -3.16 -1.80
CA GLU A 89 -15.13 -2.53 -1.08
C GLU A 89 -15.76 -1.40 -1.90
N ASP A 90 -17.04 -1.17 -1.64
CA ASP A 90 -17.90 -0.25 -2.37
C ASP A 90 -17.30 1.15 -2.50
N TYR A 91 -16.59 1.65 -1.48
CA TYR A 91 -16.01 3.00 -1.54
C TYR A 91 -15.01 3.14 -2.69
N TYR A 92 -14.06 2.22 -2.82
CA TYR A 92 -12.98 2.30 -3.80
C TYR A 92 -13.51 2.08 -5.22
N GLN A 93 -14.37 1.08 -5.39
CA GLN A 93 -15.02 0.80 -6.69
C GLN A 93 -15.90 1.97 -7.13
N ASN A 94 -16.81 2.44 -6.28
CA ASN A 94 -17.70 3.56 -6.61
C ASN A 94 -16.92 4.86 -6.89
N ARG A 95 -15.78 5.07 -6.22
CA ARG A 95 -14.95 6.27 -6.47
C ARG A 95 -14.32 6.21 -7.85
N VAL A 96 -13.81 5.06 -8.28
CA VAL A 96 -13.29 4.85 -9.63
C VAL A 96 -14.40 5.01 -10.67
N ASP A 97 -15.55 4.38 -10.47
CA ASP A 97 -16.68 4.46 -11.40
C ASP A 97 -17.18 5.88 -11.62
N LYS A 98 -17.29 6.68 -10.55
CA LYS A 98 -17.67 8.10 -10.64
C LYS A 98 -16.67 8.92 -11.44
N GLU A 99 -15.38 8.66 -11.30
CA GLU A 99 -14.35 9.38 -12.04
C GLU A 99 -14.32 8.96 -13.51
N ILE A 100 -14.55 7.68 -13.82
CA ILE A 100 -14.74 7.20 -15.20
C ILE A 100 -15.93 7.92 -15.86
N GLN A 101 -17.07 8.00 -15.16
CA GLN A 101 -18.25 8.74 -15.67
C GLN A 101 -17.94 10.21 -15.92
N THR A 102 -17.19 10.85 -15.02
CA THR A 102 -16.81 12.26 -15.14
C THR A 102 -15.89 12.50 -16.34
N VAL A 103 -14.95 11.58 -16.59
CA VAL A 103 -14.05 11.64 -17.75
C VAL A 103 -14.83 11.49 -19.06
N ASN A 104 -15.74 10.51 -19.14
CA ASN A 104 -16.56 10.29 -20.33
C ASN A 104 -17.48 11.49 -20.63
N GLN A 105 -18.13 12.07 -19.62
CA GLN A 105 -19.00 13.25 -19.80
C GLN A 105 -18.25 14.52 -20.22
N LYS A 106 -16.96 14.65 -19.88
CA LYS A 106 -16.13 15.77 -20.33
C LYS A 106 -15.69 15.61 -21.78
N GLU A 107 -15.58 14.37 -22.27
CA GLU A 107 -15.29 14.08 -23.68
C GLU A 107 -16.49 14.40 -24.57
N GLU A 108 -17.73 14.07 -24.14
CA GLU A 108 -18.96 14.37 -24.90
C GLU A 108 -19.27 15.87 -25.05
N LYS A 109 -18.63 16.73 -24.25
CA LYS A 109 -18.84 18.18 -24.23
C LYS A 109 -17.76 18.98 -24.97
N ASN A 110 -16.71 18.31 -25.46
CA ASN A 110 -15.62 18.89 -26.25
C ASN A 110 -15.71 18.43 -27.70
#